data_AF-A0A519CI87-F1
#
_entry.id   AF-A0A519CI87-F1
#
_cell.length_a   1.000
_cell.length_b   1.000
_cell.length_c   1.000
_cell.angle_alpha   90.00
_cell.angle_beta   90.00
_cell.angle_gamma   90.00
#
_symmetry.space_group_name_H-M   'P 1'
#
loop_
_entity.id
_entity.type
_entity.pdbx_description
1 polymer ?
#
loop_
_entity_poly.entity_id
_entity_poly.type
_entity_poly.pdbx_seq_one_letter_code
_entity_poly.pdbx_strand_id
1 'polypeptide(L)'
;MCDGPRSLNVLMRTSGLRVHGGRSQKREVCGKVMAEDTPSAAWKEAEALLSKGKSAGVLEVLRDVDPNGEHGTTLRLAGQATHMQASKSGSKKDFRKAAKLLFDSVQKNPRDKAANSSYNQVRNEMQERGISERIIPRLTNNGTPTPAGLFALVASILIVIAGLNSIQNAKGTGGLDGDVILEVSWTDRDGVAHTGKIWLELYDADTPMHAESFRANVDSGRYDGIPFHRIVDGFMIQGGDFVNKAGTGGYAGAYFGYCKSGNFEQTNDCEDDQTQWVVPAEFGQTHKPGVLAAARSSSENSHGSQFYLVDSTGAYTLERTMEK
;
A
#
# COMPACT_ATOMS: atom_id res chain seq x y z
N MET A 1 -43.90 -21.24 28.95
CA MET A 1 -43.91 -20.30 27.81
C MET A 1 -42.96 -19.16 28.16
N CYS A 2 -41.78 -19.10 27.55
CA CYS A 2 -40.79 -18.06 27.82
C CYS A 2 -40.88 -17.03 26.70
N ASP A 3 -41.41 -15.85 27.05
CA ASP A 3 -41.52 -14.70 26.16
C ASP A 3 -40.21 -13.92 26.24
N GLY A 4 -39.50 -13.82 25.10
CA GLY A 4 -38.15 -13.24 24.99
C GLY A 4 -38.13 -11.70 25.01
N PRO A 5 -36.94 -11.09 25.02
CA PRO A 5 -36.77 -9.63 25.08
C PRO A 5 -37.40 -8.92 23.88
N ARG A 6 -37.97 -7.74 24.12
CA ARG A 6 -38.95 -7.07 23.22
C ARG A 6 -38.37 -6.32 22.01
N SER A 7 -37.05 -6.16 21.91
CA SER A 7 -36.39 -5.68 20.69
C SER A 7 -34.86 -5.71 20.85
N LEU A 8 -34.16 -6.33 19.90
CA LEU A 8 -32.71 -6.34 19.78
C LEU A 8 -32.37 -5.80 18.38
N ASN A 9 -31.77 -4.61 18.26
CA ASN A 9 -31.47 -3.96 16.97
C ASN A 9 -29.97 -3.99 16.66
N VAL A 10 -29.63 -4.07 15.37
CA VAL A 10 -28.27 -4.16 14.84
C VAL A 10 -27.84 -2.86 14.13
N LEU A 11 -26.58 -2.46 14.25
CA LEU A 11 -25.91 -1.47 13.40
C LEU A 11 -24.52 -2.01 13.01
N MET A 12 -24.14 -1.99 11.72
CA MET A 12 -22.84 -2.48 11.24
C MET A 12 -22.11 -1.43 10.39
N ARG A 13 -20.77 -1.33 10.52
CA ARG A 13 -19.96 -0.36 9.76
C ARG A 13 -18.58 -0.92 9.40
N THR A 14 -18.05 -0.47 8.26
CA THR A 14 -16.65 -0.68 7.83
C THR A 14 -15.76 0.53 8.16
N SER A 15 -14.49 0.29 8.49
CA SER A 15 -13.55 1.28 9.05
C SER A 15 -12.68 1.94 7.96
N GLY A 16 -12.85 3.26 7.73
CA GLY A 16 -12.04 4.01 6.76
C GLY A 16 -11.77 5.47 7.15
N LEU A 17 -10.49 5.80 7.39
CA LEU A 17 -9.98 7.10 7.84
C LEU A 17 -9.52 7.96 6.64
N ARG A 18 -9.96 9.23 6.54
CA ARG A 18 -9.60 10.18 5.46
C ARG A 18 -8.70 11.30 6.02
N VAL A 19 -7.50 11.50 5.46
CA VAL A 19 -6.56 12.56 5.87
C VAL A 19 -6.56 13.72 4.88
N HIS A 20 -6.68 14.94 5.39
CA HIS A 20 -6.65 16.22 4.67
C HIS A 20 -5.23 16.65 4.26
N GLY A 21 -5.12 17.22 3.06
CA GLY A 21 -3.90 17.83 2.53
C GLY A 21 -3.64 19.25 3.05
N GLY A 22 -2.37 19.58 3.24
CA GLY A 22 -1.87 20.91 3.60
C GLY A 22 -0.81 21.42 2.60
N ARG A 23 -0.85 22.73 2.34
CA ARG A 23 -0.23 23.45 1.22
C ARG A 23 1.05 24.21 1.62
N SER A 24 2.02 24.24 0.70
CA SER A 24 2.96 25.33 0.32
C SER A 24 3.84 26.07 1.35
N GLN A 25 5.14 26.27 1.02
CA GLN A 25 5.73 27.62 0.85
C GLN A 25 7.12 27.58 0.16
N LYS A 26 7.27 28.37 -0.91
CA LYS A 26 8.55 28.77 -1.54
C LYS A 26 9.09 30.01 -0.83
N ARG A 27 10.41 30.09 -0.63
CA ARG A 27 11.11 31.35 -0.29
C ARG A 27 12.12 31.69 -1.38
N GLU A 28 12.05 32.95 -1.81
CA GLU A 28 12.93 33.63 -2.75
C GLU A 28 13.92 34.46 -1.92
N VAL A 29 15.20 34.51 -2.31
CA VAL A 29 16.19 35.38 -1.69
C VAL A 29 16.95 36.14 -2.78
N CYS A 30 16.97 37.47 -2.62
CA CYS A 30 17.54 38.45 -3.52
C CYS A 30 18.92 38.93 -3.02
N GLY A 31 19.83 39.22 -3.96
CA GLY A 31 20.81 40.31 -3.86
C GLY A 31 22.27 39.92 -3.65
N LYS A 32 23.15 40.21 -4.63
CA LYS A 32 23.98 41.43 -4.68
C LYS A 32 24.92 41.37 -5.92
N VAL A 33 24.81 42.38 -6.79
CA VAL A 33 25.68 42.58 -7.97
C VAL A 33 26.73 43.62 -7.59
N MET A 34 28.02 43.35 -7.79
CA MET A 34 29.06 44.38 -8.04
C MET A 34 30.35 43.77 -8.61
N ALA A 35 30.83 44.42 -9.68
CA ALA A 35 32.20 44.52 -10.20
C ALA A 35 32.72 43.46 -11.19
N GLU A 36 32.83 43.91 -12.45
CA GLU A 36 33.62 43.36 -13.56
C GLU A 36 33.15 42.01 -14.13
N ASP A 37 32.07 42.08 -14.91
CA ASP A 37 31.46 40.99 -15.69
C ASP A 37 32.37 40.43 -16.80
N THR A 38 33.48 39.82 -16.42
CA THR A 38 34.13 38.84 -17.26
C THR A 38 34.45 37.60 -16.43
N PRO A 39 33.91 36.42 -16.79
CA PRO A 39 34.31 35.15 -16.19
C PRO A 39 35.83 34.95 -16.16
N SER A 40 36.56 35.61 -17.08
CA SER A 40 38.01 35.54 -17.23
C SER A 40 38.81 36.14 -16.06
N ALA A 41 38.34 37.20 -15.39
CA ALA A 41 39.03 37.78 -14.24
C ALA A 41 38.96 36.84 -13.04
N ALA A 42 37.77 36.31 -12.77
CA ALA A 42 37.56 35.34 -11.70
C ALA A 42 38.27 34.00 -11.96
N TRP A 43 38.37 33.55 -13.22
CA TRP A 43 39.17 32.37 -13.56
C TRP A 43 40.66 32.57 -13.26
N LYS A 44 41.21 33.76 -13.52
CA LYS A 44 42.61 34.08 -13.16
C LYS A 44 42.83 34.08 -11.66
N GLU A 45 41.89 34.64 -10.90
CA GLU A 45 41.93 34.60 -9.44
C GLU A 45 41.86 33.15 -8.92
N ALA A 46 40.94 32.35 -9.45
CA ALA A 46 40.80 30.93 -9.13
C ALA A 46 42.09 30.14 -9.45
N GLU A 47 42.75 30.40 -10.58
CA GLU A 47 44.05 29.79 -10.92
C GLU A 47 45.17 30.20 -9.94
N ALA A 48 45.18 31.47 -9.50
CA ALA A 48 46.12 31.95 -8.49
C ALA A 48 45.86 31.35 -7.09
N LEU A 49 44.61 31.03 -6.76
CA LEU A 49 44.26 30.35 -5.51
C LEU A 49 44.60 28.84 -5.56
N LEU A 50 44.44 28.21 -6.73
CA LEU A 50 44.87 26.83 -6.97
C LEU A 50 46.38 26.66 -6.80
N SER A 51 47.19 27.56 -7.35
CA SER A 51 48.66 27.50 -7.19
C SER A 51 49.10 27.68 -5.73
N LYS A 52 48.31 28.40 -4.92
CA LYS A 52 48.50 28.56 -3.47
C LYS A 52 47.93 27.40 -2.64
N GLY A 53 47.35 26.38 -3.27
CA GLY A 53 46.77 25.21 -2.60
C GLY A 53 45.47 25.50 -1.81
N LYS A 54 44.82 26.64 -2.05
CA LYS A 54 43.60 27.10 -1.37
C LYS A 54 42.33 26.66 -2.10
N SER A 55 42.09 25.35 -2.16
CA SER A 55 40.98 24.76 -2.92
C SER A 55 39.58 25.21 -2.50
N ALA A 56 39.35 25.55 -1.21
CA ALA A 56 38.06 26.07 -0.76
C ALA A 56 37.73 27.45 -1.33
N GLY A 57 38.71 28.37 -1.34
CA GLY A 57 38.55 29.71 -1.90
C GLY A 57 38.31 29.68 -3.41
N VAL A 58 38.87 28.69 -4.12
CA VAL A 58 38.62 28.47 -5.55
C VAL A 58 37.14 28.18 -5.81
N LEU A 59 36.52 27.31 -5.00
CA LEU A 59 35.10 26.96 -5.17
C LEU A 59 34.17 28.12 -4.83
N GLU A 60 34.57 28.99 -3.90
CA GLU A 60 33.81 30.19 -3.52
C GLU A 60 33.81 31.21 -4.66
N VAL A 61 34.98 31.58 -5.18
CA VAL A 61 35.13 32.50 -6.32
C VAL A 61 34.38 31.99 -7.56
N LEU A 62 34.43 30.68 -7.84
CA LEU A 62 33.75 30.11 -8.99
C LEU A 62 32.23 30.05 -8.84
N ARG A 63 31.71 29.92 -7.61
CA ARG A 63 30.26 29.90 -7.36
C ARG A 63 29.61 31.25 -7.61
N ASP A 64 30.32 32.33 -7.33
CA ASP A 64 29.79 33.69 -7.50
C ASP A 64 29.69 34.09 -8.97
N VAL A 65 30.52 33.48 -9.83
CA VAL A 65 30.61 33.80 -11.27
C VAL A 65 29.78 32.86 -12.13
N ASP A 66 29.77 31.57 -11.79
CA ASP A 66 29.05 30.54 -12.54
C ASP A 66 28.39 29.55 -11.55
N PRO A 67 27.28 29.96 -10.91
CA PRO A 67 26.58 29.12 -9.92
C PRO A 67 26.12 27.77 -10.48
N ASN A 68 25.85 27.72 -11.79
CA ASN A 68 25.30 26.56 -12.48
C ASN A 68 26.38 25.68 -13.13
N GLY A 69 27.64 26.12 -13.20
CA GLY A 69 28.72 25.37 -13.84
C GLY A 69 28.53 25.22 -15.35
N GLU A 70 28.09 26.29 -16.03
CA GLU A 70 27.81 26.28 -17.46
C GLU A 70 29.09 26.26 -18.30
N HIS A 71 30.18 26.88 -17.84
CA HIS A 71 31.42 27.03 -18.60
C HIS A 71 32.42 25.88 -18.35
N GLY A 72 33.06 25.40 -19.42
CA GLY A 72 34.06 24.33 -19.34
C GLY A 72 35.27 24.68 -18.47
N THR A 73 35.72 25.94 -18.48
CA THR A 73 36.83 26.45 -17.67
C THR A 73 36.50 26.49 -16.19
N THR A 74 35.30 26.95 -15.81
CA THR A 74 34.79 26.89 -14.43
C THR A 74 34.79 25.44 -13.93
N LEU A 75 34.24 24.51 -14.72
CA LEU A 75 34.19 23.09 -14.39
C LEU A 75 35.58 22.47 -14.23
N ARG A 76 36.55 22.88 -15.07
CA ARG A 76 37.95 22.44 -14.96
C ARG A 76 38.55 22.86 -13.62
N LEU A 77 38.46 24.15 -13.29
CA LEU A 77 39.05 24.73 -12.07
C LEU A 77 38.38 24.18 -10.81
N ALA A 78 37.05 24.04 -10.83
CA ALA A 78 36.30 23.41 -9.75
C ALA A 78 36.66 21.93 -9.59
N GLY A 79 36.85 21.22 -10.70
CA GLY A 79 37.31 19.83 -10.72
C GLY A 79 38.70 19.66 -10.12
N GLN A 80 39.67 20.50 -10.51
CA GLN A 80 41.03 20.52 -9.95
C GLN A 80 41.04 20.86 -8.45
N ALA A 81 40.26 21.85 -8.02
CA ALA A 81 40.12 22.19 -6.60
C ALA A 81 39.53 21.04 -5.79
N THR A 82 38.49 20.38 -6.34
CA THR A 82 37.85 19.22 -5.70
C THR A 82 38.79 18.02 -5.65
N HIS A 83 39.58 17.79 -6.70
CA HIS A 83 40.61 16.76 -6.71
C HIS A 83 41.65 17.00 -5.61
N MET A 84 42.14 18.23 -5.48
CA MET A 84 43.07 18.60 -4.41
C MET A 84 42.48 18.39 -3.01
N GLN A 85 41.19 18.65 -2.81
CA GLN A 85 40.49 18.30 -1.57
C GLN A 85 40.41 16.80 -1.38
N ALA A 86 40.09 16.04 -2.43
CA ALA A 86 39.99 14.59 -2.40
C ALA A 86 41.33 13.91 -2.09
N SER A 87 42.44 14.39 -2.65
CA SER A 87 43.78 13.86 -2.37
C SER A 87 44.23 14.14 -0.93
N LYS A 88 43.78 15.25 -0.32
CA LYS A 88 44.01 15.55 1.10
C LYS A 88 43.10 14.75 2.04
N SER A 89 41.82 14.61 1.69
CA SER A 89 40.82 13.96 2.55
C SER A 89 40.79 12.43 2.39
N GLY A 90 41.31 11.89 1.28
CA GLY A 90 41.18 10.48 0.91
C GLY A 90 39.74 10.04 0.59
N SER A 91 38.79 10.99 0.49
CA SER A 91 37.37 10.69 0.35
C SER A 91 37.03 10.16 -1.03
N LYS A 92 36.57 8.90 -1.09
CA LYS A 92 36.08 8.25 -2.33
C LYS A 92 34.96 9.06 -3.01
N LYS A 93 34.13 9.76 -2.23
CA LYS A 93 33.05 10.61 -2.75
C LYS A 93 33.60 11.83 -3.48
N ASP A 94 34.64 12.46 -2.93
CA ASP A 94 35.23 13.66 -3.51
C ASP A 94 36.03 13.34 -4.78
N PHE A 95 36.70 12.18 -4.82
CA PHE A 95 37.32 11.67 -6.04
C PHE A 95 36.31 11.49 -7.19
N ARG A 96 35.15 10.88 -6.91
CA ARG A 96 34.08 10.75 -7.91
C ARG A 96 33.53 12.11 -8.35
N LYS A 97 33.35 13.05 -7.40
CA LYS A 97 32.90 14.42 -7.70
C LYS A 97 33.90 15.15 -8.59
N ALA A 98 35.19 15.07 -8.27
CA ALA A 98 36.27 15.66 -9.06
C ALA A 98 36.32 15.08 -10.48
N ALA A 99 36.26 13.74 -10.60
CA ALA A 99 36.24 13.06 -11.89
C ALA A 99 35.03 13.48 -12.74
N LYS A 100 33.85 13.61 -12.14
CA LYS A 100 32.65 14.09 -12.83
C LYS A 100 32.81 15.51 -13.36
N LEU A 101 33.25 16.45 -12.52
CA LEU A 101 33.43 17.85 -12.92
C LEU A 101 34.44 18.00 -14.07
N LEU A 102 35.53 17.24 -14.01
CA LEU A 102 36.55 17.23 -15.07
C LEU A 102 36.06 16.56 -16.35
N PHE A 103 35.28 15.48 -16.24
CA PHE A 103 34.62 14.86 -17.40
C PHE A 103 33.66 15.85 -18.08
N ASP A 104 32.80 16.52 -17.32
CA ASP A 104 31.84 17.50 -17.83
C ASP A 104 32.57 18.68 -18.50
N SER A 105 33.72 19.09 -17.96
CA SER A 105 34.60 20.10 -18.57
C SER A 105 35.14 19.65 -19.93
N VAL A 106 35.66 18.42 -20.03
CA VAL A 106 36.16 17.84 -21.29
C VAL A 106 35.05 17.71 -22.33
N GLN A 107 33.84 17.32 -21.91
CA GLN A 107 32.70 17.18 -22.80
C GLN A 107 32.27 18.54 -23.39
N LYS A 108 32.31 19.61 -22.57
CA LYS A 108 31.95 20.97 -23.01
C LYS A 108 33.04 21.65 -23.82
N ASN A 109 34.32 21.42 -23.50
CA ASN A 109 35.44 21.96 -24.26
C ASN A 109 36.48 20.89 -24.60
N PRO A 110 36.25 20.08 -25.67
CA PRO A 110 37.14 18.98 -26.03
C PRO A 110 38.55 19.42 -26.44
N ARG A 111 38.75 20.70 -26.81
CA ARG A 111 40.04 21.26 -27.25
C ARG A 111 40.93 21.70 -26.09
N ASP A 112 40.40 21.75 -24.87
CA ASP A 112 41.19 22.08 -23.68
C ASP A 112 42.08 20.90 -23.27
N LYS A 113 43.38 20.99 -23.60
CA LYS A 113 44.39 19.99 -23.23
C LYS A 113 44.58 19.89 -21.71
N ALA A 114 44.40 20.99 -20.98
CA ALA A 114 44.56 21.00 -19.53
C ALA A 114 43.42 20.24 -18.85
N ALA A 115 42.19 20.40 -19.34
CA ALA A 115 41.03 19.63 -18.86
C ALA A 115 41.23 18.12 -19.05
N ASN A 116 41.65 17.70 -20.25
CA ASN A 116 41.94 16.29 -20.56
C ASN A 116 43.07 15.72 -19.69
N SER A 117 44.15 16.47 -19.51
CA SER A 117 45.27 16.06 -18.66
C SER A 117 44.86 15.88 -17.20
N SER A 118 44.12 16.85 -16.63
CA SER A 118 43.62 16.76 -15.26
C SER A 118 42.63 15.62 -15.08
N TYR A 119 41.72 15.39 -16.04
CA TYR A 119 40.80 14.26 -15.99
C TYR A 119 41.55 12.91 -15.96
N ASN A 120 42.54 12.74 -16.84
CA ASN A 120 43.37 11.53 -16.88
C ASN A 120 44.19 11.34 -15.60
N GLN A 121 44.69 12.42 -15.00
CA GLN A 121 45.39 12.36 -13.72
C GLN A 121 44.48 11.83 -12.60
N VAL A 122 43.26 12.37 -12.47
CA VAL A 122 42.28 11.90 -11.47
C VAL A 122 41.91 10.44 -11.71
N ARG A 123 41.72 10.06 -12.98
CA ARG A 123 41.43 8.68 -13.39
C ARG A 123 42.52 7.70 -12.96
N ASN A 124 43.78 8.03 -13.20
CA ASN A 124 44.91 7.19 -12.83
C ASN A 124 45.01 7.05 -11.29
N GLU A 125 44.88 8.16 -10.56
CA GLU A 125 44.90 8.12 -9.09
C GLU A 125 43.71 7.33 -8.52
N MET A 126 42.53 7.43 -9.15
CA MET A 126 41.38 6.61 -8.77
C MET A 126 41.63 5.13 -9.04
N GLN A 127 42.33 4.77 -10.12
CA GLN A 127 42.70 3.38 -10.40
C GLN A 127 43.71 2.85 -9.38
N GLU A 128 44.76 3.60 -9.07
CA GLU A 128 45.76 3.24 -8.05
C GLU A 128 45.12 3.05 -6.67
N ARG A 129 44.13 3.88 -6.32
CA ARG A 129 43.41 3.81 -5.05
C ARG A 129 42.23 2.82 -5.06
N GLY A 130 41.98 2.10 -6.16
CA GLY A 130 40.86 1.17 -6.30
C GLY A 130 39.47 1.83 -6.20
N ILE A 131 39.35 3.10 -6.57
CA ILE A 131 38.11 3.88 -6.50
C ILE A 131 37.38 3.79 -7.85
N SER A 132 36.25 3.10 -7.88
CA SER A 132 35.35 3.10 -9.03
C SER A 132 34.69 4.48 -9.23
N GLU A 133 34.58 4.92 -10.49
CA GLU A 133 33.90 6.15 -10.90
C GLU A 133 32.42 6.20 -10.50
N ARG A 134 31.77 5.03 -10.42
CA ARG A 134 30.34 4.90 -10.12
C ARG A 134 30.12 3.94 -8.97
N ILE A 135 29.14 4.26 -8.13
CA ILE A 135 28.67 3.37 -7.06
C ILE A 135 27.82 2.25 -7.66
N ILE A 136 26.97 2.59 -8.63
CA ILE A 136 26.11 1.65 -9.33
C ILE A 136 26.72 1.38 -10.72
N PRO A 137 27.00 0.11 -11.07
CA PRO A 137 27.45 -0.25 -12.40
C PRO A 137 26.39 0.14 -13.45
N ARG A 138 26.83 0.49 -14.67
CA ARG A 138 25.88 0.81 -15.75
C ARG A 138 25.00 -0.40 -15.99
N LEU A 139 23.69 -0.23 -15.98
CA LEU A 139 22.74 -1.32 -16.26
C LEU A 139 22.64 -1.61 -17.76
N THR A 140 22.93 -0.64 -18.60
CA THR A 140 22.94 -0.78 -20.06
C THR A 140 24.20 -0.15 -20.66
N ASN A 141 24.69 -0.73 -21.75
CA ASN A 141 25.75 -0.16 -22.58
C ASN A 141 25.34 -0.25 -24.05
N ASN A 142 25.10 0.89 -24.71
CA ASN A 142 24.70 0.95 -26.13
C ASN A 142 23.52 0.02 -26.50
N GLY A 143 22.52 -0.08 -25.62
CA GLY A 143 21.31 -0.88 -25.84
C GLY A 143 21.38 -2.33 -25.38
N THR A 144 22.55 -2.85 -24.98
CA THR A 144 22.65 -4.19 -24.39
C THR A 144 22.71 -4.13 -22.85
N PRO A 145 21.98 -4.99 -22.13
CA PRO A 145 22.12 -5.11 -20.68
C PRO A 145 23.54 -5.56 -20.33
N THR A 146 24.16 -4.87 -19.37
CA THR A 146 25.41 -5.35 -18.77
C THR A 146 25.09 -6.52 -17.84
N PRO A 147 26.09 -7.27 -17.32
CA PRO A 147 25.84 -8.29 -16.30
C PRO A 147 25.05 -7.72 -15.10
N ALA A 148 25.37 -6.51 -14.65
CA ALA A 148 24.61 -5.83 -13.60
C ALA A 148 23.18 -5.47 -14.02
N GLY A 149 22.98 -5.09 -15.30
CA GLY A 149 21.65 -4.90 -15.88
C GLY A 149 20.80 -6.16 -15.88
N LEU A 150 21.41 -7.30 -16.22
CA LEU A 150 20.74 -8.60 -16.20
C LEU A 150 20.32 -9.00 -14.78
N PHE A 151 21.21 -8.83 -13.80
CA PHE A 151 20.87 -9.05 -12.39
C PHE A 151 19.76 -8.13 -11.89
N ALA A 152 19.80 -6.84 -12.25
CA ALA A 152 18.75 -5.89 -11.88
C ALA A 152 17.39 -6.25 -12.49
N LEU A 153 17.38 -6.71 -13.75
CA LEU A 153 16.16 -7.15 -14.42
C LEU A 153 15.57 -8.38 -13.72
N VAL A 154 16.38 -9.41 -13.45
CA VAL A 154 15.93 -10.61 -12.72
C VAL A 154 15.45 -10.26 -11.32
N ALA A 155 16.18 -9.42 -10.58
CA ALA A 155 15.78 -8.98 -9.25
C ALA A 155 14.46 -8.21 -9.27
N SER A 156 14.24 -7.34 -10.27
CA SER A 156 12.99 -6.60 -10.40
C SER A 156 11.79 -7.52 -10.64
N ILE A 157 11.95 -8.55 -11.48
CA ILE A 157 10.92 -9.56 -11.71
C ILE A 157 10.63 -10.33 -10.43
N LEU A 158 11.66 -10.75 -9.69
CA LEU A 158 11.49 -11.46 -8.42
C LEU A 158 10.78 -10.62 -7.35
N ILE A 159 11.07 -9.32 -7.27
CA ILE A 159 10.38 -8.41 -6.35
C ILE A 159 8.92 -8.25 -6.74
N VAL A 160 8.61 -8.15 -8.03
CA VAL A 160 7.21 -8.08 -8.51
C VAL A 160 6.46 -9.37 -8.17
N ILE A 161 7.07 -10.53 -8.41
CA ILE A 161 6.47 -11.83 -8.05
C ILE A 161 6.27 -11.96 -6.54
N ALA A 162 7.27 -11.59 -5.73
CA ALA A 162 7.17 -11.61 -4.27
C ALA A 162 6.12 -10.61 -3.75
N GLY A 163 6.01 -9.44 -4.39
CA GLY A 163 4.99 -8.44 -4.10
C GLY A 163 3.57 -8.93 -4.41
N LEU A 164 3.37 -9.57 -5.58
CA LEU A 164 2.08 -10.17 -5.95
C LEU A 164 1.68 -11.30 -5.00
N ASN A 165 2.62 -12.19 -4.66
CA ASN A 165 2.39 -13.24 -3.66
C ASN A 165 2.12 -12.67 -2.27
N SER A 166 2.74 -11.55 -1.89
CA SER A 166 2.46 -10.89 -0.61
C SER A 166 1.09 -10.21 -0.59
N ILE A 167 0.64 -9.61 -1.69
CA ILE A 167 -0.70 -9.00 -1.78
C ILE A 167 -1.80 -10.09 -1.69
N GLN A 168 -1.57 -11.26 -2.28
CA GLN A 168 -2.51 -12.38 -2.18
C GLN A 168 -2.49 -13.05 -0.80
N ASN A 169 -1.32 -13.13 -0.14
CA ASN A 169 -1.18 -13.75 1.18
C ASN A 169 -1.35 -12.78 2.38
N ALA A 170 -1.45 -11.46 2.15
CA ALA A 170 -1.65 -10.47 3.21
C ALA A 170 -3.09 -10.42 3.77
N LYS A 171 -4.00 -11.28 3.30
CA LYS A 171 -5.35 -11.43 3.86
C LYS A 171 -5.45 -12.44 5.02
N GLY A 172 -4.34 -12.78 5.67
CA GLY A 172 -4.35 -13.75 6.77
C GLY A 172 -3.26 -13.50 7.80
N THR A 173 -3.38 -12.45 8.61
CA THR A 173 -2.55 -12.31 9.82
C THR A 173 -3.32 -11.67 10.99
N GLY A 174 -3.97 -12.51 11.79
CA GLY A 174 -3.82 -12.58 13.25
C GLY A 174 -3.65 -11.29 14.06
N GLY A 175 -4.62 -10.38 13.98
CA GLY A 175 -4.94 -9.39 15.01
C GLY A 175 -6.44 -9.45 15.26
N LEU A 176 -6.91 -9.09 16.46
CA LEU A 176 -8.34 -8.96 16.76
C LEU A 176 -8.95 -7.76 16.00
N ASP A 177 -8.93 -7.84 14.67
CA ASP A 177 -9.46 -6.87 13.72
C ASP A 177 -10.52 -7.63 12.93
N GLY A 178 -11.71 -7.77 13.53
CA GLY A 178 -12.82 -8.43 12.87
C GLY A 178 -13.19 -7.66 11.61
N ASP A 179 -13.41 -8.38 10.51
CA ASP A 179 -13.86 -7.83 9.21
C ASP A 179 -15.11 -6.95 9.34
N VAL A 180 -15.99 -7.28 10.28
CA VAL A 180 -17.25 -6.56 10.51
C VAL A 180 -17.47 -6.31 11.99
N ILE A 181 -17.84 -5.08 12.35
CA ILE A 181 -18.32 -4.74 13.69
C ILE A 181 -19.85 -4.78 13.69
N LEU A 182 -20.39 -5.59 14.59
CA LEU A 182 -21.81 -5.70 14.90
C LEU A 182 -22.10 -4.97 16.20
N GLU A 183 -22.68 -3.77 16.12
CA GLU A 183 -23.18 -3.04 17.27
C GLU A 183 -24.62 -3.48 17.55
N VAL A 184 -24.86 -4.00 18.75
CA VAL A 184 -26.18 -4.49 19.19
C VAL A 184 -26.73 -3.60 20.28
N SER A 185 -28.04 -3.37 20.26
CA SER A 185 -28.76 -2.66 21.32
C SER A 185 -29.95 -3.48 21.79
N TRP A 186 -30.15 -3.59 23.10
CA TRP A 186 -31.28 -4.31 23.70
C TRP A 186 -31.81 -3.59 24.92
N THR A 187 -33.05 -3.92 25.29
CA THR A 187 -33.65 -3.51 26.56
C THR A 187 -33.82 -4.74 27.43
N ASP A 188 -33.34 -4.69 28.66
CA ASP A 188 -33.52 -5.77 29.62
C ASP A 188 -34.95 -5.83 30.18
N ARG A 189 -35.21 -6.77 31.09
CA ARG A 189 -36.52 -6.93 31.71
C ARG A 189 -36.91 -5.77 32.62
N ASP A 190 -35.92 -5.04 33.13
CA ASP A 190 -36.11 -3.90 34.04
C ASP A 190 -36.34 -2.59 33.25
N GLY A 191 -36.31 -2.66 31.91
CA GLY A 191 -36.53 -1.52 31.03
C GLY A 191 -35.27 -0.69 30.78
N VAL A 192 -34.09 -1.18 31.15
CA VAL A 192 -32.82 -0.49 30.95
C VAL A 192 -32.27 -0.82 29.56
N ALA A 193 -31.89 0.23 28.83
CA ALA A 193 -31.28 0.10 27.51
C ALA A 193 -29.77 -0.17 27.62
N HIS A 194 -29.30 -1.14 26.86
CA HIS A 194 -27.91 -1.58 26.79
C HIS A 194 -27.42 -1.57 25.35
N THR A 195 -26.10 -1.43 25.18
CA THR A 195 -25.43 -1.54 23.89
C THR A 195 -24.16 -2.37 24.02
N GLY A 196 -23.84 -3.16 23.00
CA GLY A 196 -22.65 -3.99 22.94
C GLY A 196 -22.05 -3.98 21.53
N LYS A 197 -20.77 -4.36 21.43
CA LYS A 197 -20.08 -4.53 20.14
C LYS A 197 -19.55 -5.94 20.04
N ILE A 198 -19.79 -6.56 18.89
CA ILE A 198 -19.32 -7.90 18.55
C ILE A 198 -18.44 -7.75 17.32
N TRP A 199 -17.21 -8.25 17.39
CA TRP A 199 -16.30 -8.30 16.25
C TRP A 199 -16.49 -9.63 15.55
N LEU A 200 -16.75 -9.59 14.24
CA LEU A 200 -16.97 -10.76 13.42
C LEU A 200 -15.79 -10.92 12.46
N GLU A 201 -15.17 -12.09 12.47
CA GLU A 201 -14.20 -12.51 11.46
C GLU A 201 -14.92 -13.36 10.42
N LEU A 202 -14.71 -13.09 9.14
CA LEU A 202 -15.31 -13.86 8.04
C LEU A 202 -14.25 -14.78 7.42
N TYR A 203 -14.61 -16.04 7.19
CA TYR A 203 -13.68 -17.03 6.63
C TYR A 203 -13.64 -16.96 5.11
N ASP A 204 -12.92 -15.97 4.59
CA ASP A 204 -12.75 -15.75 3.14
C ASP A 204 -12.20 -16.97 2.37
N ALA A 205 -11.34 -17.76 3.01
CA ALA A 205 -10.73 -18.93 2.37
C ALA A 205 -11.70 -20.11 2.26
N ASP A 206 -12.59 -20.27 3.25
CA ASP A 206 -13.48 -21.43 3.36
C ASP A 206 -14.85 -21.16 2.70
N THR A 207 -15.40 -19.95 2.87
CA THR A 207 -16.72 -19.55 2.36
C THR A 207 -16.65 -18.17 1.69
N PRO A 208 -15.91 -18.03 0.57
CA PRO A 208 -15.68 -16.74 -0.08
C PRO A 208 -16.96 -16.04 -0.54
N MET A 209 -17.91 -16.77 -1.15
CA MET A 209 -19.15 -16.15 -1.64
C MET A 209 -20.05 -15.68 -0.48
N HIS A 210 -20.11 -16.44 0.61
CA HIS A 210 -20.85 -16.02 1.80
C HIS A 210 -20.22 -14.78 2.46
N ALA A 211 -18.89 -14.76 2.60
CA ALA A 211 -18.18 -13.62 3.16
C ALA A 211 -18.38 -12.35 2.30
N GLU A 212 -18.28 -12.47 0.98
CA GLU A 212 -18.54 -11.38 0.03
C GLU A 212 -20.00 -10.88 0.14
N SER A 213 -20.98 -11.78 0.10
CA SER A 213 -22.41 -11.43 0.23
C SER A 213 -22.71 -10.71 1.55
N PHE A 214 -22.13 -11.20 2.65
CA PHE A 214 -22.32 -10.60 3.97
C PHE A 214 -21.73 -9.19 4.02
N ARG A 215 -20.49 -8.99 3.55
CA ARG A 215 -19.86 -7.67 3.48
C ARG A 215 -20.64 -6.70 2.59
N ALA A 216 -21.10 -7.14 1.42
CA ALA A 216 -21.90 -6.29 0.53
C ALA A 216 -23.21 -5.81 1.19
N ASN A 217 -23.87 -6.68 1.97
CA ASN A 217 -25.05 -6.29 2.75
C ASN A 217 -24.70 -5.32 3.89
N VAL A 218 -23.55 -5.49 4.55
CA VAL A 218 -23.03 -4.56 5.57
C VAL A 218 -22.73 -3.18 4.97
N ASP A 219 -21.96 -3.13 3.89
CA ASP A 219 -21.54 -1.88 3.24
C ASP A 219 -22.72 -1.09 2.66
N SER A 220 -23.78 -1.81 2.26
CA SER A 220 -25.04 -1.21 1.81
C SER A 220 -25.91 -0.70 2.96
N GLY A 221 -25.52 -0.89 4.22
CA GLY A 221 -26.28 -0.52 5.40
C GLY A 221 -27.55 -1.35 5.60
N ARG A 222 -27.69 -2.51 4.95
CA ARG A 222 -28.93 -3.30 4.95
C ARG A 222 -29.22 -3.92 6.32
N TYR A 223 -28.18 -4.19 7.12
CA TYR A 223 -28.35 -4.72 8.47
C TYR A 223 -28.61 -3.65 9.54
N ASP A 224 -28.55 -2.37 9.19
CA ASP A 224 -28.79 -1.28 10.13
C ASP A 224 -30.26 -1.18 10.54
N GLY A 225 -30.51 -1.14 11.85
CA GLY A 225 -31.83 -1.11 12.46
C GLY A 225 -32.65 -2.39 12.27
N ILE A 226 -32.01 -3.51 11.89
CA ILE A 226 -32.71 -4.78 11.70
C ILE A 226 -32.76 -5.55 13.02
N PRO A 227 -33.94 -6.11 13.38
CA PRO A 227 -34.07 -6.88 14.59
C PRO A 227 -33.55 -8.31 14.44
N PHE A 228 -33.11 -8.89 15.55
CA PHE A 228 -33.04 -10.35 15.65
C PHE A 228 -34.46 -10.89 15.86
N HIS A 229 -35.05 -11.42 14.79
CA HIS A 229 -36.44 -11.85 14.78
C HIS A 229 -36.64 -13.22 15.42
N ARG A 230 -35.56 -13.97 15.69
CA ARG A 230 -35.64 -15.29 16.32
C ARG A 230 -34.48 -15.51 17.28
N ILE A 231 -34.80 -15.63 18.57
CA ILE A 231 -33.83 -15.84 19.66
C ILE A 231 -34.28 -17.09 20.41
N VAL A 232 -33.42 -18.11 20.46
CA VAL A 232 -33.68 -19.36 21.17
C VAL A 232 -32.55 -19.60 22.14
N ASP A 233 -32.87 -19.47 23.44
CA ASP A 233 -31.94 -19.71 24.53
C ASP A 233 -31.36 -21.13 24.47
N GLY A 234 -30.05 -21.24 24.65
CA GLY A 234 -29.36 -22.53 24.52
C GLY A 234 -29.20 -23.02 23.08
N PHE A 235 -29.49 -22.22 22.05
CA PHE A 235 -29.39 -22.63 20.65
C PHE A 235 -28.70 -21.60 19.77
N MET A 236 -29.39 -20.50 19.44
CA MET A 236 -28.85 -19.47 18.55
C MET A 236 -29.64 -18.16 18.61
N ILE A 237 -29.04 -17.11 18.06
CA ILE A 237 -29.64 -15.79 17.85
C ILE A 237 -29.62 -15.51 16.35
N GLN A 238 -30.79 -15.40 15.72
CA GLN A 238 -30.94 -15.25 14.27
C GLN A 238 -31.50 -13.88 13.88
N GLY A 239 -30.89 -13.28 12.85
CA GLY A 239 -31.21 -11.96 12.30
C GLY A 239 -30.97 -11.90 10.79
N GLY A 240 -30.88 -10.68 10.27
CA GLY A 240 -30.47 -10.44 8.86
C GLY A 240 -31.59 -10.44 7.82
N ASP A 241 -32.87 -10.56 8.21
CA ASP A 241 -34.00 -10.31 7.30
C ASP A 241 -34.28 -8.80 7.23
N PHE A 242 -33.62 -8.11 6.31
CA PHE A 242 -33.79 -6.67 6.14
C PHE A 242 -35.02 -6.28 5.31
N VAL A 243 -35.68 -7.24 4.66
CA VAL A 243 -36.84 -6.99 3.79
C VAL A 243 -38.14 -7.02 4.61
N ASN A 244 -38.37 -8.13 5.32
CA ASN A 244 -39.63 -8.34 6.06
C ASN A 244 -39.43 -8.24 7.58
N LYS A 245 -38.19 -8.28 8.07
CA LYS A 245 -37.84 -8.21 9.51
C LYS A 245 -38.49 -9.32 10.36
N ALA A 246 -38.94 -10.40 9.72
CA ALA A 246 -39.75 -11.46 10.33
C ALA A 246 -39.27 -12.88 9.98
N GLY A 247 -38.16 -13.01 9.26
CA GLY A 247 -37.55 -14.28 8.86
C GLY A 247 -38.03 -14.84 7.51
N THR A 248 -38.83 -14.09 6.76
CA THR A 248 -39.41 -14.54 5.47
C THR A 248 -38.79 -13.86 4.25
N GLY A 249 -37.91 -12.88 4.47
CA GLY A 249 -37.24 -12.12 3.42
C GLY A 249 -35.72 -12.18 3.51
N GLY A 250 -35.08 -11.24 2.80
CA GLY A 250 -33.62 -11.17 2.65
C GLY A 250 -33.13 -11.81 1.35
N TYR A 251 -32.09 -11.23 0.78
CA TYR A 251 -31.45 -11.67 -0.46
C TYR A 251 -29.95 -11.39 -0.40
N ALA A 252 -29.18 -12.09 -1.25
CA ALA A 252 -27.73 -11.99 -1.24
C ALA A 252 -27.23 -10.57 -1.56
N GLY A 253 -26.09 -10.20 -1.01
CA GLY A 253 -25.47 -8.88 -1.24
C GLY A 253 -24.86 -8.73 -2.64
N ALA A 254 -24.55 -9.85 -3.29
CA ALA A 254 -23.99 -9.93 -4.64
C ALA A 254 -24.61 -11.10 -5.42
N TYR A 255 -24.45 -11.07 -6.73
CA TYR A 255 -24.96 -12.09 -7.64
C TYR A 255 -23.90 -13.16 -7.91
N PHE A 256 -24.24 -14.43 -7.64
CA PHE A 256 -23.32 -15.57 -7.76
C PHE A 256 -23.76 -16.59 -8.82
N GLY A 257 -24.66 -16.20 -9.73
CA GLY A 257 -25.17 -17.12 -10.75
C GLY A 257 -26.39 -17.93 -10.32
N TYR A 258 -26.95 -17.70 -9.13
CA TYR A 258 -28.06 -18.49 -8.58
C TYR A 258 -29.27 -17.63 -8.25
N CYS A 259 -30.46 -18.17 -8.54
CA CYS A 259 -31.73 -17.47 -8.40
C CYS A 259 -32.74 -18.27 -7.59
N LYS A 260 -33.45 -17.59 -6.68
CA LYS A 260 -34.60 -18.14 -5.97
C LYS A 260 -35.72 -18.59 -6.92
N SER A 261 -36.01 -17.80 -7.95
CA SER A 261 -37.02 -18.10 -8.98
C SER A 261 -36.66 -19.33 -9.82
N GLY A 262 -35.38 -19.62 -10.00
CA GLY A 262 -34.87 -20.81 -10.67
C GLY A 262 -34.80 -22.04 -9.76
N ASN A 263 -35.65 -22.14 -8.74
CA ASN A 263 -35.59 -23.20 -7.72
C ASN A 263 -34.21 -23.36 -7.05
N PHE A 264 -33.48 -22.26 -6.87
CA PHE A 264 -32.12 -22.26 -6.32
C PHE A 264 -31.08 -22.98 -7.19
N GLU A 265 -31.29 -22.99 -8.51
CA GLU A 265 -30.33 -23.48 -9.50
C GLU A 265 -29.53 -22.33 -10.13
N GLN A 266 -28.48 -22.71 -10.85
CA GLN A 266 -27.65 -21.77 -11.58
C GLN A 266 -28.40 -21.25 -12.82
N THR A 267 -28.67 -19.95 -12.87
CA THR A 267 -29.33 -19.29 -14.00
C THR A 267 -29.06 -17.79 -13.97
N ASN A 268 -29.02 -17.16 -15.14
CA ASN A 268 -28.87 -15.71 -15.32
C ASN A 268 -30.19 -14.94 -15.37
N ASP A 269 -31.32 -15.63 -15.21
CA ASP A 269 -32.65 -15.01 -15.37
C ASP A 269 -32.94 -13.91 -14.34
N CYS A 270 -32.21 -13.88 -13.21
CA CYS A 270 -32.39 -12.88 -12.17
C CYS A 270 -31.16 -12.00 -11.92
N GLU A 271 -30.18 -11.98 -12.84
CA GLU A 271 -28.99 -11.13 -12.69
C GLU A 271 -29.37 -9.66 -12.45
N ASP A 272 -30.43 -9.17 -13.10
CA ASP A 272 -30.93 -7.80 -12.94
C ASP A 272 -31.92 -7.60 -11.76
N ASP A 273 -32.33 -8.67 -11.07
CA ASP A 273 -33.28 -8.63 -9.95
C ASP A 273 -32.63 -9.11 -8.64
N GLN A 274 -32.11 -8.14 -7.87
CA GLN A 274 -31.44 -8.40 -6.60
C GLN A 274 -32.30 -9.17 -5.60
N THR A 275 -33.62 -9.03 -5.65
CA THR A 275 -34.52 -9.67 -4.69
C THR A 275 -34.56 -11.19 -4.82
N GLN A 276 -34.04 -11.72 -5.94
CA GLN A 276 -33.98 -13.15 -6.23
C GLN A 276 -32.59 -13.75 -6.01
N TRP A 277 -31.56 -12.92 -5.73
CA TRP A 277 -30.20 -13.40 -5.57
C TRP A 277 -30.05 -14.26 -4.32
N VAL A 278 -29.43 -15.42 -4.51
CA VAL A 278 -29.08 -16.36 -3.45
C VAL A 278 -27.61 -16.77 -3.58
N VAL A 279 -27.01 -17.15 -2.46
CA VAL A 279 -25.66 -17.70 -2.41
C VAL A 279 -25.76 -19.23 -2.49
N PRO A 280 -25.05 -19.88 -3.43
CA PRO A 280 -24.96 -21.33 -3.47
C PRO A 280 -24.20 -21.89 -2.25
N ALA A 281 -24.35 -23.18 -2.00
CA ALA A 281 -23.77 -23.80 -0.81
C ALA A 281 -22.23 -23.77 -0.82
N GLU A 282 -21.65 -23.23 0.25
CA GLU A 282 -20.24 -23.36 0.61
C GLU A 282 -20.19 -23.90 2.04
N PHE A 283 -19.47 -25.00 2.25
CA PHE A 283 -19.34 -25.61 3.56
C PHE A 283 -17.90 -25.46 4.04
N GLY A 284 -17.72 -24.74 5.15
CA GLY A 284 -16.41 -24.50 5.75
C GLY A 284 -16.23 -25.24 7.07
N GLN A 285 -17.03 -24.87 8.08
CA GLN A 285 -16.69 -25.12 9.48
C GLN A 285 -17.83 -25.74 10.30
N THR A 286 -17.48 -26.31 11.45
CA THR A 286 -18.45 -26.84 12.44
C THR A 286 -19.07 -25.72 13.28
N HIS A 287 -20.33 -25.91 13.68
CA HIS A 287 -21.12 -24.96 14.46
C HIS A 287 -20.69 -24.94 15.92
N LYS A 288 -19.52 -24.35 16.21
CA LYS A 288 -19.02 -24.14 17.57
C LYS A 288 -19.68 -22.90 18.22
N PRO A 289 -19.66 -22.79 19.56
CA PRO A 289 -20.03 -21.56 20.26
C PRO A 289 -19.40 -20.31 19.66
N GLY A 290 -20.20 -19.28 19.41
CA GLY A 290 -19.75 -18.00 18.88
C GLY A 290 -19.51 -17.96 17.37
N VAL A 291 -19.75 -19.06 16.65
CA VAL A 291 -19.67 -19.08 15.19
C VAL A 291 -20.86 -18.33 14.58
N LEU A 292 -20.57 -17.50 13.57
CA LEU A 292 -21.54 -16.90 12.67
C LEU A 292 -21.83 -17.89 11.54
N ALA A 293 -23.10 -18.20 11.29
CA ALA A 293 -23.52 -19.13 10.24
C ALA A 293 -24.68 -18.58 9.41
N ALA A 294 -24.69 -18.98 8.14
CA ALA A 294 -25.72 -18.64 7.17
C ALA A 294 -27.01 -19.44 7.43
N ALA A 295 -28.15 -18.75 7.52
CA ALA A 295 -29.45 -19.41 7.56
C ALA A 295 -29.88 -19.77 6.13
N ARG A 296 -30.42 -20.98 5.96
CA ARG A 296 -30.94 -21.52 4.70
C ARG A 296 -32.31 -22.16 4.90
N SER A 297 -33.05 -22.33 3.80
CA SER A 297 -34.23 -23.19 3.76
C SER A 297 -33.82 -24.67 3.63
N SER A 298 -34.75 -25.56 3.27
CA SER A 298 -34.44 -26.96 2.98
C SER A 298 -33.51 -27.15 1.77
N SER A 299 -33.39 -26.15 0.88
CA SER A 299 -32.45 -26.18 -0.24
C SER A 299 -31.07 -25.66 0.17
N GLU A 300 -30.01 -26.30 -0.29
CA GLU A 300 -28.64 -25.93 0.07
C GLU A 300 -28.22 -24.58 -0.50
N ASN A 301 -28.69 -24.26 -1.71
CA ASN A 301 -28.34 -23.05 -2.44
C ASN A 301 -29.30 -21.88 -2.15
N SER A 302 -29.98 -21.91 -1.00
CA SER A 302 -31.05 -20.96 -0.69
C SER A 302 -30.67 -19.85 0.28
N HIS A 303 -29.37 -19.67 0.52
CA HIS A 303 -28.93 -18.62 1.43
C HIS A 303 -29.17 -17.23 0.82
N GLY A 304 -29.80 -16.33 1.59
CA GLY A 304 -30.00 -14.93 1.22
C GLY A 304 -29.09 -14.01 2.04
N SER A 305 -29.66 -13.41 3.09
CA SER A 305 -28.95 -12.51 4.01
C SER A 305 -29.14 -12.87 5.49
N GLN A 306 -29.97 -13.84 5.79
CA GLN A 306 -30.23 -14.22 7.18
C GLN A 306 -29.06 -14.99 7.76
N PHE A 307 -28.66 -14.64 8.98
CA PHE A 307 -27.54 -15.26 9.68
C PHE A 307 -27.94 -15.57 11.13
N TYR A 308 -27.18 -16.46 11.76
CA TYR A 308 -27.34 -16.75 13.18
C TYR A 308 -25.99 -16.88 13.89
N LEU A 309 -25.97 -16.46 15.16
CA LEU A 309 -24.85 -16.67 16.08
C LEU A 309 -25.16 -17.88 16.94
N VAL A 310 -24.25 -18.85 16.96
CA VAL A 310 -24.40 -20.08 17.74
C VAL A 310 -24.15 -19.79 19.21
N ASP A 311 -25.12 -20.15 20.06
CA ASP A 311 -24.96 -20.01 21.51
C ASP A 311 -23.97 -21.05 22.06
N SER A 312 -23.29 -20.67 23.15
CA SER A 312 -22.33 -21.49 23.88
C SER A 312 -22.86 -22.83 24.36
N THR A 313 -24.16 -22.91 24.63
CA THR A 313 -24.85 -24.12 25.06
C THR A 313 -25.40 -24.96 23.90
N GLY A 314 -25.64 -24.35 22.73
CA GLY A 314 -26.39 -24.94 21.62
C GLY A 314 -25.59 -25.66 20.56
N ALA A 315 -24.26 -25.50 20.56
CA ALA A 315 -23.35 -26.11 19.61
C ALA A 315 -23.50 -27.64 19.50
N TYR A 316 -23.87 -28.31 20.60
CA TYR A 316 -24.04 -29.77 20.64
C TYR A 316 -25.26 -30.29 19.85
N THR A 317 -26.19 -29.43 19.46
CA THR A 317 -27.46 -29.84 18.80
C THR A 317 -27.44 -29.73 17.28
N LEU A 318 -26.58 -28.88 16.70
CA LEU A 318 -26.53 -28.66 15.25
C LEU A 318 -25.76 -29.75 14.49
N GLU A 319 -24.78 -30.40 15.12
CA GLU A 319 -24.03 -31.51 14.50
C GLU A 319 -24.93 -32.73 14.18
N ARG A 320 -26.00 -32.97 14.95
CA ARG A 320 -26.86 -34.15 14.77
C ARG A 320 -27.81 -34.07 13.57
N THR A 321 -27.89 -32.93 12.88
CA THR A 321 -28.80 -32.75 11.73
C THR A 321 -28.11 -33.05 10.39
N MET A 322 -26.80 -33.29 10.40
CA MET A 322 -26.00 -33.68 9.23
C MET A 322 -25.79 -35.21 9.11
N GLU A 323 -26.34 -36.01 10.04
CA GLU A 323 -26.12 -37.47 10.12
C GLU A 323 -27.41 -38.31 10.00
N LYS A 324 -28.45 -37.75 9.38
CA LYS A 324 -29.67 -38.49 8.99
C LYS A 324 -30.07 -38.15 7.58
#